data_AF-A0A8J3JT29-F1
#
_entry.id   AF-A0A8J3JT29-F1
#
_cell.length_a   1.000
_cell.length_b   1.000
_cell.length_c   1.000
_cell.angle_alpha   90.00
_cell.angle_beta   90.00
_cell.angle_gamma   90.00
#
_symmetry.space_group_name_H-M   'P 1'
#
loop_
_entity.id
_entity.type
_entity.pdbx_description
1 polymer ?
#
loop_
_entity_poly.entity_id
_entity_poly.type
_entity_poly.pdbx_seq_one_letter_code
_entity_poly.pdbx_strand_id
1 'polypeptide(L)'
;MQPRRLAAWHAYLVIATELLPSVRAAATATSEQFAALSVHLAAGRRWWGGDRERMSAILARAEAMHDRGDRAGAAVLLRVLAVRLFAISSTMPTASCDGGEPQ
;
A
#
# COMPACT_ATOMS: atom_id res chain seq x y z
N MET A 1 17.04 -5.20 5.91
CA MET A 1 15.55 -5.18 5.86
C MET A 1 15.10 -6.05 4.70
N GLN A 2 14.15 -6.98 4.87
CA GLN A 2 13.70 -7.84 3.75
C GLN A 2 13.14 -6.97 2.61
N PRO A 3 13.42 -7.28 1.32
CA PRO A 3 12.99 -6.44 0.18
C PRO A 3 11.48 -6.16 0.14
N ARG A 4 10.67 -7.16 0.50
CA ARG A 4 9.20 -7.03 0.63
C ARG A 4 8.80 -5.95 1.63
N ARG A 5 9.48 -5.91 2.79
CA ARG A 5 9.17 -4.98 3.89
C ARG A 5 9.55 -3.56 3.51
N LEU A 6 10.70 -3.37 2.86
CA LEU A 6 11.13 -2.07 2.38
C LEU A 6 10.20 -1.53 1.29
N ALA A 7 9.79 -2.38 0.34
CA ALA A 7 8.83 -2.00 -0.70
C ALA A 7 7.46 -1.62 -0.09
N ALA A 8 6.99 -2.38 0.90
CA ALA A 8 5.75 -2.07 1.62
C ALA A 8 5.84 -0.75 2.39
N TRP A 9 6.97 -0.51 3.05
CA TRP A 9 7.23 0.73 3.78
C TRP A 9 7.26 1.95 2.85
N HIS A 10 7.95 1.87 1.71
CA HIS A 10 7.97 2.97 0.73
C HIS A 10 6.57 3.27 0.17
N ALA A 11 5.80 2.24 -0.21
CA ALA A 11 4.44 2.43 -0.70
C ALA A 11 3.51 3.01 0.39
N TYR A 12 3.69 2.60 1.65
CA TYR A 12 2.99 3.19 2.80
C TYR A 12 3.31 4.68 2.93
N LEU A 13 4.59 5.06 2.85
CA LEU A 13 5.01 6.46 2.95
C LEU A 13 4.38 7.31 1.84
N VAL A 14 4.46 6.89 0.58
CA VAL A 14 3.85 7.62 -0.56
C VAL A 14 2.36 7.87 -0.32
N ILE A 15 1.62 6.88 0.18
CA ILE A 15 0.20 7.07 0.49
C ILE A 15 0.03 8.06 1.65
N ALA A 16 0.76 7.87 2.75
CA ALA A 16 0.57 8.63 3.98
C ALA A 16 1.00 10.09 3.86
N THR A 17 2.09 10.38 3.14
CA THR A 17 2.72 11.70 3.08
C THR A 17 2.33 12.50 1.85
N GLU A 18 1.96 11.84 0.75
CA GLU A 18 1.64 12.54 -0.51
C GLU A 18 0.17 12.35 -0.89
N LEU A 19 -0.24 11.11 -1.15
CA LEU A 19 -1.53 10.85 -1.80
C LEU A 19 -2.73 11.16 -0.89
N LEU A 20 -2.66 10.77 0.38
CA LEU A 20 -3.76 10.96 1.33
C LEU A 20 -3.96 12.45 1.72
N PRO A 21 -2.90 13.24 1.97
CA PRO A 21 -3.03 14.69 2.09
C PRO A 21 -3.57 15.36 0.82
N SER A 22 -3.06 15.01 -0.36
CA SER A 22 -3.50 15.60 -1.63
C SER A 22 -4.99 15.36 -1.89
N VAL A 23 -5.48 14.13 -1.72
CA VAL A 23 -6.90 13.78 -1.88
C VAL A 23 -7.79 14.52 -0.88
N ARG A 24 -7.33 14.72 0.37
CA ARG A 24 -8.10 15.42 1.41
C ARG A 24 -8.13 16.93 1.22
N ALA A 25 -7.02 17.53 0.79
CA ALA A 25 -6.88 18.97 0.63
C ALA A 25 -7.76 19.53 -0.51
N ALA A 26 -8.43 18.66 -1.28
CA ALA A 26 -9.05 19.02 -2.56
C ALA A 26 -8.08 19.73 -3.53
N ALA A 27 -6.77 19.63 -3.24
CA ALA A 27 -5.73 19.88 -4.19
C ALA A 27 -5.90 18.85 -5.31
N THR A 28 -5.41 19.18 -6.50
CA THR A 28 -5.32 18.25 -7.61
C THR A 28 -4.42 17.08 -7.20
N ALA A 29 -4.97 16.08 -6.51
CA ALA A 29 -4.39 14.76 -6.54
C ALA A 29 -4.47 14.34 -8.01
N THR A 30 -3.39 14.54 -8.74
CA THR A 30 -3.37 14.32 -10.17
C THR A 30 -3.41 12.82 -10.42
N SER A 31 -4.00 12.40 -11.54
CA SER A 31 -3.90 11.01 -12.01
C SER A 31 -2.44 10.52 -12.05
N GLU A 32 -1.47 11.45 -12.16
CA GLU A 32 -0.04 11.18 -12.04
C GLU A 32 0.37 10.60 -10.67
N GLN A 33 -0.21 11.07 -9.55
CA GLN A 33 0.14 10.54 -8.23
C GLN A 33 -0.41 9.11 -8.04
N PHE A 34 -1.61 8.83 -8.58
CA PHE A 34 -2.16 7.47 -8.64
C PHE A 34 -1.31 6.56 -9.55
N ALA A 35 -0.84 7.08 -10.69
CA ALA A 35 0.06 6.38 -11.59
C ALA A 35 1.41 6.08 -10.94
N ALA A 36 2.00 7.05 -10.22
CA ALA A 36 3.27 6.88 -9.51
C ALA A 36 3.18 5.78 -8.43
N LEU A 37 2.09 5.74 -7.67
CA LEU A 37 1.84 4.68 -6.70
C LEU A 37 1.62 3.32 -7.39
N SER A 38 0.92 3.30 -8.53
CA SER A 38 0.76 2.08 -9.33
C SER A 38 2.10 1.52 -9.82
N VAL A 39 3.04 2.39 -10.23
CA VAL A 39 4.41 2.00 -10.59
C VAL A 39 5.16 1.44 -9.39
N HIS A 40 5.02 2.04 -8.20
CA HIS A 40 5.65 1.53 -6.97
C HIS A 40 5.12 0.15 -6.58
N LEU A 41 3.81 -0.05 -6.66
CA LEU A 41 3.19 -1.37 -6.44
C LEU A 41 3.63 -2.36 -7.52
N ALA A 42 3.78 -1.94 -8.77
CA ALA A 42 4.26 -2.81 -9.85
C ALA A 42 5.75 -3.19 -9.67
N ALA A 43 6.60 -2.26 -9.24
CA ALA A 43 8.01 -2.54 -8.94
C ALA A 43 8.15 -3.55 -7.79
N GLY A 44 7.22 -3.52 -6.84
CA GLY A 44 7.17 -4.48 -5.75
C GLY A 44 6.64 -5.88 -6.12
N ARG A 45 6.15 -6.06 -7.36
CA ARG A 45 5.35 -7.21 -7.82
C ARG A 45 5.89 -8.57 -7.39
N ARG A 46 7.21 -8.77 -7.51
CA ARG A 46 7.86 -10.06 -7.19
C ARG A 46 7.74 -10.46 -5.71
N TRP A 47 7.37 -9.53 -4.82
CA TRP A 47 7.35 -9.75 -3.37
C TRP A 47 5.96 -9.77 -2.75
N TRP A 48 4.90 -9.44 -3.50
CA TRP A 48 3.55 -9.31 -2.94
C TRP A 48 2.80 -10.63 -2.79
N GLY A 49 3.19 -11.68 -3.52
CA GLY A 49 2.39 -12.91 -3.60
C GLY A 49 0.95 -12.61 -4.06
N GLY A 50 -0.04 -13.21 -3.40
CA GLY A 50 -1.47 -12.99 -3.69
C GLY A 50 -2.01 -11.61 -3.31
N ASP A 51 -1.26 -10.78 -2.56
CA ASP A 51 -1.75 -9.46 -2.16
C ASP A 51 -1.75 -8.44 -3.31
N ARG A 52 -1.04 -8.72 -4.41
CA ARG A 52 -0.89 -7.80 -5.54
C ARG A 52 -2.23 -7.40 -6.14
N GLU A 53 -3.04 -8.36 -6.56
CA GLU A 53 -4.30 -8.10 -7.24
C GLU A 53 -5.25 -7.29 -6.36
N ARG A 54 -5.27 -7.62 -5.07
CA ARG A 54 -6.07 -6.90 -4.08
C ARG A 54 -5.61 -5.44 -3.92
N MET A 55 -4.31 -5.20 -3.80
CA MET A 55 -3.78 -3.84 -3.68
C MET A 55 -4.02 -3.00 -4.93
N SER A 56 -3.81 -3.58 -6.11
CA SER A 56 -4.11 -2.91 -7.39
C SER A 56 -5.61 -2.61 -7.55
N ALA A 57 -6.49 -3.53 -7.14
CA ALA A 57 -7.93 -3.31 -7.20
C ALA A 57 -8.39 -2.19 -6.24
N ILE A 58 -7.82 -2.13 -5.02
CA ILE A 58 -8.10 -1.05 -4.06
C ILE A 58 -7.65 0.29 -4.64
N LEU A 59 -6.45 0.36 -5.22
CA LEU A 59 -5.92 1.59 -5.81
C LEU A 59 -6.76 2.07 -7.00
N ALA A 60 -7.07 1.18 -7.95
CA ALA A 60 -7.90 1.52 -9.12
C ALA A 60 -9.31 1.97 -8.70
N ARG A 61 -9.86 1.37 -7.64
CA ARG A 61 -11.16 1.81 -7.10
C ARG A 61 -11.06 3.18 -6.43
N ALA A 62 -9.99 3.47 -5.70
CA ALA A 62 -9.76 4.77 -5.09
C ALA A 62 -9.62 5.87 -6.14
N GLU A 63 -8.86 5.63 -7.21
CA GLU A 63 -8.72 6.53 -8.36
C GLU A 63 -10.08 6.80 -9.01
N ALA A 64 -10.84 5.74 -9.34
CA ALA A 64 -12.15 5.90 -9.95
C ALA A 64 -13.20 6.59 -9.05
N MET A 65 -13.04 6.57 -7.73
CA MET A 65 -13.88 7.34 -6.80
C MET A 65 -13.46 8.81 -6.79
N HIS A 66 -12.15 9.06 -6.76
CA HIS A 66 -11.58 10.40 -6.83
C HIS A 66 -12.00 11.13 -8.12
N ASP A 67 -11.92 10.47 -9.28
CA ASP A 67 -12.31 11.02 -10.59
C ASP A 67 -13.80 11.37 -10.68
N ARG A 68 -14.65 10.66 -9.89
CA ARG A 68 -16.08 10.97 -9.76
C ARG A 68 -16.37 12.05 -8.71
N GLY A 69 -15.35 12.59 -8.05
CA GLY A 69 -15.48 13.58 -6.98
C GLY A 69 -15.73 13.00 -5.59
N ASP A 70 -15.80 11.67 -5.42
CA ASP A 70 -15.92 11.02 -4.11
C ASP A 70 -14.56 10.93 -3.39
N ARG A 71 -14.12 12.08 -2.88
CA ARG A 71 -12.85 12.22 -2.14
C ARG A 71 -12.86 11.46 -0.82
N ALA A 72 -14.00 11.39 -0.14
CA ALA A 72 -14.14 10.70 1.14
C ALA A 72 -13.96 9.18 0.95
N GLY A 73 -14.65 8.61 -0.04
CA GLY A 73 -14.51 7.21 -0.42
C GLY A 73 -13.10 6.86 -0.87
N ALA A 74 -12.51 7.69 -1.74
CA ALA A 74 -11.11 7.53 -2.17
C ALA A 74 -10.14 7.54 -0.97
N ALA A 75 -10.28 8.50 -0.04
CA ALA A 75 -9.43 8.60 1.14
C ALA A 75 -9.59 7.40 2.11
N VAL A 76 -10.78 6.80 2.19
CA VAL A 76 -11.00 5.58 2.98
C VAL A 76 -10.25 4.41 2.36
N LEU A 77 -10.36 4.21 1.04
CA LEU A 77 -9.65 3.13 0.35
C LEU A 77 -8.13 3.28 0.41
N LEU A 78 -7.62 4.52 0.30
CA LEU A 78 -6.19 4.80 0.50
C LEU A 78 -5.74 4.49 1.93
N ARG A 79 -6.54 4.80 2.96
CA ARG A 79 -6.23 4.38 4.34
C ARG A 79 -6.19 2.86 4.48
N VAL A 80 -7.15 2.14 3.89
CA VAL A 80 -7.16 0.67 3.91
C VAL A 80 -5.89 0.11 3.28
N LEU A 81 -5.48 0.66 2.13
CA LEU A 81 -4.24 0.28 1.45
C LEU A 81 -3.01 0.57 2.32
N ALA A 82 -2.94 1.75 2.92
CA ALA A 82 -1.84 2.16 3.80
C ALA A 82 -1.71 1.25 5.03
N VAL A 83 -2.81 0.95 5.73
CA VAL A 83 -2.82 0.04 6.89
C VAL A 83 -2.29 -1.34 6.49
N ARG A 84 -2.67 -1.83 5.31
CA ARG A 84 -2.23 -3.14 4.82
C ARG A 84 -0.74 -3.18 4.49
N LEU A 85 -0.24 -2.14 3.82
CA LEU A 85 1.19 -1.99 3.53
C LEU A 85 2.01 -1.84 4.81
N PHE A 86 1.48 -1.10 5.80
CA PHE A 86 2.11 -1.00 7.11
C PHE A 86 2.19 -2.36 7.79
N ALA A 87 1.11 -3.15 7.79
CA ALA A 87 1.10 -4.51 8.34
C ALA A 87 2.15 -5.42 7.67
N ILE A 88 2.28 -5.36 6.33
CA ILE A 88 3.31 -6.12 5.61
C ILE A 88 4.73 -5.64 6.00
N SER A 89 4.91 -4.35 6.25
CA SER A 89 6.20 -3.79 6.67
C SER A 89 6.58 -4.17 8.11
N SER A 90 5.58 -4.33 8.99
CA SER A 90 5.74 -4.57 10.42
C SER A 90 5.74 -6.05 10.80
N THR A 91 5.23 -6.95 9.96
CA THR A 91 5.32 -8.40 10.19
C THR A 91 6.78 -8.82 10.35
N MET A 92 7.13 -9.14 11.60
CA MET A 92 8.37 -9.81 11.96
C MET A 92 8.21 -11.27 11.53
N PRO A 93 9.21 -11.90 10.89
CA PRO A 93 9.19 -13.35 10.77
C PRO A 93 9.11 -13.90 12.19
N THR A 94 7.99 -14.53 12.55
CA THR A 94 7.93 -15.31 13.78
C THR A 94 9.03 -16.34 13.64
N ALA A 95 10.13 -16.15 14.39
CA ALA A 95 11.09 -17.21 14.55
C ALA A 95 10.29 -18.42 15.00
N SER A 96 10.29 -19.47 14.19
CA SER A 96 9.75 -20.75 14.58
C SER A 96 10.60 -21.18 15.77
N CYS A 97 10.11 -20.95 16.98
CA CYS A 97 10.61 -21.60 18.18
C CYS A 97 10.17 -23.05 18.11
N ASP A 98 10.65 -23.77 17.09
CA ASP A 98 10.54 -25.22 17.07
C ASP A 98 11.69 -25.71 17.94
N GLY A 99 11.30 -26.09 19.16
CA GLY A 99 12.21 -26.62 20.16
C GLY A 99 12.79 -27.95 19.66
N GLY A 100 13.98 -27.88 19.08
CA GLY A 100 14.82 -29.06 18.93
C GLY A 100 15.47 -29.37 20.28
N GLU A 101 14.81 -30.18 21.11
CA GLU A 101 15.50 -30.92 22.16
C GLU A 101 16.49 -31.90 21.51
N PRO A 102 17.79 -31.87 21.87
CA PRO A 102 18.72 -32.91 21.46
C PRO A 102 18.48 -34.17 22.32
N GLN A 103 18.24 -35.30 21.65
CA GLN A 103 18.40 -36.63 22.26
C GLN A 103 19.88 -37.02 22.33
#